data_AF-X0S3H5-F1
#
_entry.id   AF-X0S3H5-F1
#
_cell.length_a   1.000
_cell.length_b   1.000
_cell.length_c   1.000
_cell.angle_alpha   90.00
_cell.angle_beta   90.00
_cell.angle_gamma   90.00
#
_symmetry.space_group_name_H-M   'P 1'
#
loop_
_entity.id
_entity.type
_entity.pdbx_description
1 polymer ?
#
loop_
_entity_poly.entity_id
_entity_poly.type
_entity_poly.pdbx_seq_one_letter_code
_entity_poly.pdbx_strand_id
1 'polypeptide(L)'
;MKKEGSLKEKACLIFLCLSALICSSLMSLSFPALAADDSVCARVKLEIKQELTLERQGFDAHMRITNGLTHITLEDVDVDVIFTDEEGNSVLASSDPDNSQALFFIRLDSMENIDNVDGTGSVEPSSFADIHWLIIPAPGASKGILQGTLYYVGAKLTYSIGGEEHITDVTPDYIFVKPMPELVLDYFLPTGVYGDDAFTTEIEPPIPFSLGVRVTNNGSGVARDMKISSAQPKIVENKQGLLIGFFIEGCEVNGEAAEKSLLVNFGDIDPNTSAVARWVMTCTLSGEFVEFIADYSHSDELGGELTSLLEAVNTHFLVRDVLVDIPNRDILRDFLAKNEDVYRLYESENMDTDVLDQSASSSLTGSGESYTLS
;
A
#
# COMPACT_ATOMS: atom_id res chain seq x y z
N MET A 1 2.19 63.25 -68.33
CA MET A 1 1.99 64.65 -68.74
C MET A 1 0.50 64.97 -68.59
N LYS A 2 0.20 66.01 -67.79
CA LYS A 2 -0.90 67.01 -67.84
C LYS A 2 -2.26 66.60 -68.44
N LYS A 3 -3.41 67.10 -67.99
CA LYS A 3 -3.95 67.84 -66.81
C LYS A 3 -5.33 68.33 -67.32
N GLU A 4 -6.32 68.42 -66.43
CA GLU A 4 -7.53 69.27 -66.52
C GLU A 4 -8.53 68.90 -67.66
N GLY A 5 -9.81 68.65 -67.42
CA GLY A 5 -10.74 69.27 -66.48
C GLY A 5 -11.77 70.06 -67.28
N SER A 6 -13.04 69.67 -67.25
CA SER A 6 -14.17 70.61 -67.36
C SER A 6 -15.48 69.93 -67.05
N LEU A 7 -16.05 70.33 -65.92
CA LEU A 7 -17.46 70.24 -65.61
C LEU A 7 -18.30 70.94 -66.71
N LYS A 8 -19.44 70.34 -67.05
CA LYS A 8 -20.70 71.01 -67.42
C LYS A 8 -21.80 70.19 -66.74
N GLU A 9 -22.14 70.50 -65.50
CA GLU A 9 -23.24 71.40 -65.13
C GLU A 9 -24.63 70.94 -65.62
N LYS A 10 -25.37 70.41 -64.64
CA LYS A 10 -26.72 70.86 -64.22
C LYS A 10 -27.87 70.56 -65.19
N ALA A 11 -28.38 69.34 -65.13
CA ALA A 11 -29.82 69.06 -65.31
C ALA A 11 -30.18 67.63 -64.82
N CYS A 12 -30.12 67.37 -63.51
CA CYS A 12 -30.90 66.29 -62.88
C CYS A 12 -30.90 66.44 -61.34
N LEU A 13 -31.19 67.65 -60.84
CA LEU A 13 -31.74 67.79 -59.50
C LEU A 13 -33.24 67.48 -59.62
N ILE A 14 -33.80 66.71 -58.69
CA ILE A 14 -35.16 66.17 -58.63
C ILE A 14 -35.25 64.71 -59.12
N PHE A 15 -34.57 63.81 -58.41
CA PHE A 15 -35.03 62.48 -57.97
C PHE A 15 -33.81 61.78 -57.31
N LEU A 16 -34.01 61.03 -56.22
CA LEU A 16 -32.99 60.36 -55.37
C LEU A 16 -32.46 61.16 -54.16
N CYS A 17 -33.36 61.75 -53.38
CA CYS A 17 -33.13 62.00 -51.94
C CYS A 17 -34.08 61.17 -51.05
N LEU A 18 -34.43 59.96 -51.50
CA LEU A 18 -35.28 59.01 -50.77
C LEU A 18 -34.65 57.62 -50.76
N SER A 19 -33.39 57.52 -50.34
CA SER A 19 -32.72 56.23 -50.10
C SER A 19 -31.53 56.33 -49.14
N ALA A 20 -31.61 57.22 -48.15
CA ALA A 20 -30.55 57.41 -47.13
C ALA A 20 -31.10 57.59 -45.70
N LEU A 21 -32.30 57.06 -45.43
CA LEU A 21 -32.82 56.80 -44.09
C LEU A 21 -33.45 55.39 -44.16
N ILE A 22 -33.20 54.54 -43.17
CA ILE A 22 -33.37 53.06 -43.18
C ILE A 22 -32.08 52.32 -43.59
N CYS A 23 -31.04 52.46 -42.78
CA CYS A 23 -30.05 51.40 -42.55
C CYS A 23 -29.40 51.60 -41.18
N SER A 24 -30.24 51.72 -40.15
CA SER A 24 -29.85 51.81 -38.74
C SER A 24 -30.80 50.96 -37.91
N SER A 25 -30.81 49.65 -38.17
CA SER A 25 -31.32 48.61 -37.28
C SER A 25 -31.15 47.25 -37.98
N LEU A 26 -29.92 46.79 -38.16
CA LEU A 26 -29.70 45.37 -38.40
C LEU A 26 -29.13 44.79 -37.10
N MET A 27 -29.98 43.96 -36.50
CA MET A 27 -29.78 43.21 -35.27
C MET A 27 -28.34 42.71 -35.13
N SER A 28 -27.70 43.12 -34.04
CA SER A 28 -26.68 42.33 -33.36
C SER A 28 -27.29 40.95 -33.05
N LEU A 29 -27.09 40.01 -33.99
CA LEU A 29 -27.21 38.59 -33.72
C LEU A 29 -26.08 38.25 -32.75
N SER A 30 -26.40 38.35 -31.46
CA SER A 30 -25.67 37.64 -30.42
C SER A 30 -25.80 36.16 -30.76
N PHE A 31 -24.79 35.60 -31.42
CA PHE A 31 -24.60 34.16 -31.37
C PHE A 31 -24.51 33.81 -29.89
N PRO A 32 -25.37 32.95 -29.33
CA PRO A 32 -25.04 32.36 -28.05
C PRO A 32 -23.72 31.62 -28.31
N ALA A 33 -22.64 32.12 -27.72
CA ALA A 33 -21.52 31.25 -27.44
C ALA A 33 -22.15 30.09 -26.67
N LEU A 34 -22.14 28.88 -27.25
CA LEU A 34 -22.18 27.70 -26.41
C LEU A 34 -21.01 27.89 -25.46
N ALA A 35 -21.30 28.33 -24.24
CA ALA A 35 -20.46 27.93 -23.14
C ALA A 35 -20.48 26.40 -23.22
N ALA A 36 -19.35 25.81 -23.58
CA ALA A 36 -19.07 24.46 -23.14
C ALA A 36 -19.22 24.56 -21.62
N ASP A 37 -20.34 24.04 -21.11
CA ASP A 37 -20.49 23.79 -19.69
C ASP A 37 -19.25 22.98 -19.31
N ASP A 38 -18.47 23.45 -18.34
CA ASP A 38 -17.33 22.69 -17.82
C ASP A 38 -17.91 21.32 -17.44
N SER A 39 -17.64 20.29 -18.25
CA SER A 39 -18.23 18.97 -18.08
C SER A 39 -17.86 18.49 -16.68
N VAL A 40 -18.87 18.39 -15.81
CA VAL A 40 -18.69 18.12 -14.38
C VAL A 40 -18.46 16.61 -14.21
N CYS A 41 -17.33 16.08 -14.71
CA CYS A 41 -16.90 14.69 -14.44
C CYS A 41 -16.62 14.54 -12.95
N ALA A 42 -17.15 13.48 -12.31
CA ALA A 42 -16.91 13.24 -10.90
C ALA A 42 -15.44 13.02 -10.62
N ARG A 43 -14.83 13.96 -9.90
CA ARG A 43 -13.44 13.89 -9.46
C ARG A 43 -13.44 13.45 -8.01
N VAL A 44 -12.86 12.28 -7.76
CA VAL A 44 -12.78 11.73 -6.41
C VAL A 44 -11.37 11.35 -6.03
N LYS A 45 -11.10 11.48 -4.74
CA LYS A 45 -9.88 10.96 -4.10
C LYS A 45 -10.19 9.62 -3.46
N LEU A 46 -9.35 8.61 -3.73
CA LEU A 46 -9.52 7.26 -3.22
C LEU A 46 -8.43 6.93 -2.19
N GLU A 47 -8.86 6.44 -1.03
CA GLU A 47 -8.00 5.89 0.01
C GLU A 47 -8.29 4.39 0.17
N ILE A 48 -7.25 3.56 0.15
CA ILE A 48 -7.31 2.14 0.51
C ILE A 48 -6.61 1.95 1.84
N LYS A 49 -7.36 1.45 2.83
CA LYS A 49 -6.79 0.98 4.10
C LYS A 49 -6.67 -0.52 4.03
N GLN A 50 -5.52 -1.08 4.34
CA GLN A 50 -5.34 -2.52 4.33
C GLN A 50 -4.86 -3.04 5.67
N GLU A 51 -5.25 -4.28 5.94
CA GLU A 51 -4.68 -5.11 6.99
C GLU A 51 -3.95 -6.26 6.32
N LEU A 52 -2.66 -6.40 6.63
CA LEU A 52 -1.80 -7.46 6.11
C LEU A 52 -1.52 -8.44 7.24
N THR A 53 -1.67 -9.74 6.97
CA THR A 53 -1.33 -10.79 7.91
C THR A 53 -0.42 -11.82 7.27
N LEU A 54 0.55 -12.30 8.05
CA LEU A 54 1.45 -13.40 7.69
C LEU A 54 1.90 -14.16 8.94
N GLU A 55 2.35 -15.39 8.76
CA GLU A 55 3.02 -16.15 9.82
C GLU A 55 4.46 -15.66 10.00
N ARG A 56 4.87 -15.44 11.26
CA ARG A 56 6.21 -14.98 11.62
C ARG A 56 6.82 -15.85 12.71
N GLN A 57 8.15 -15.79 12.83
CA GLN A 57 8.84 -16.38 13.97
C GLN A 57 8.69 -15.47 15.19
N GLY A 58 8.31 -16.07 16.32
CA GLY A 58 8.38 -15.47 17.65
C GLY A 58 8.91 -16.53 18.62
N PHE A 59 9.51 -16.08 19.72
CA PHE A 59 10.01 -16.95 20.78
C PHE A 59 9.29 -16.63 22.08
N ASP A 60 8.90 -17.66 22.81
CA ASP A 60 8.43 -17.58 24.18
C ASP A 60 9.62 -17.86 25.10
N ALA A 61 10.04 -16.85 25.87
CA ALA A 61 11.04 -17.03 26.91
C ALA A 61 10.31 -17.22 28.24
N HIS A 62 10.55 -18.36 28.89
CA HIS A 62 9.94 -18.72 30.16
C HIS A 62 10.98 -18.75 31.28
N MET A 63 10.73 -17.99 32.34
CA MET A 63 11.51 -18.04 33.57
C MET A 63 10.63 -18.45 34.75
N ARG A 64 11.15 -19.39 35.56
CA ARG A 64 10.55 -19.75 36.84
C ARG A 64 11.45 -19.35 37.99
N ILE A 65 10.94 -18.52 38.89
CA ILE A 65 11.58 -18.17 40.16
C ILE A 65 10.98 -19.05 41.25
N THR A 66 11.79 -19.83 41.96
CA THR A 66 11.30 -20.67 43.08
C THR A 66 11.79 -20.11 44.41
N ASN A 67 10.86 -19.71 45.28
CA ASN A 67 11.18 -19.34 46.65
C ASN A 67 11.13 -20.58 47.56
N GLY A 68 12.30 -21.16 47.82
CA GLY A 68 12.46 -22.33 48.69
C GLY A 68 12.37 -22.03 50.20
N LEU A 69 12.23 -20.76 50.61
CA LEU A 69 12.18 -20.37 52.02
C LEU A 69 10.76 -20.54 52.58
N THR A 70 10.63 -20.97 53.84
CA THR A 70 9.31 -21.30 54.42
C THR A 70 8.58 -20.13 55.06
N HIS A 71 9.30 -19.05 55.38
CA HIS A 71 8.74 -17.91 56.13
C HIS A 71 9.24 -16.54 55.63
N ILE A 72 9.99 -16.52 54.53
CA ILE A 72 10.62 -15.29 54.01
C ILE A 72 10.19 -15.12 52.55
N THR A 73 9.58 -13.98 52.26
CA THR A 73 9.22 -13.54 50.91
C THR A 73 10.48 -13.05 50.19
N LEU A 74 10.58 -13.33 48.89
CA LEU A 74 11.55 -12.64 48.04
C LEU A 74 10.93 -11.30 47.66
N GLU A 75 11.58 -10.20 47.98
CA GLU A 75 11.10 -8.84 47.71
C GLU A 75 11.95 -8.18 46.62
N ASP A 76 11.52 -7.02 46.14
CA ASP A 76 12.23 -6.20 45.15
C ASP A 76 12.70 -6.99 43.91
N VAL A 77 11.85 -7.92 43.43
CA VAL A 77 12.20 -8.78 42.30
C VAL A 77 12.25 -7.96 41.01
N ASP A 78 13.43 -7.93 40.40
CA ASP A 78 13.75 -7.29 39.12
C ASP A 78 14.38 -8.31 38.18
N VAL A 79 13.93 -8.34 36.93
CA VAL A 79 14.48 -9.23 35.89
C VAL A 79 14.87 -8.42 34.67
N ASP A 80 16.16 -8.37 34.39
CA ASP A 80 16.72 -7.79 33.17
C ASP A 80 17.07 -8.89 32.16
N VAL A 81 16.37 -8.94 31.02
CA VAL A 81 16.59 -9.96 29.98
C VAL A 81 17.71 -9.51 29.05
N ILE A 82 18.72 -10.36 28.89
CA ILE A 82 19.97 -10.04 28.21
C ILE A 82 20.10 -10.87 26.94
N PHE A 83 20.39 -10.18 25.83
CA PHE A 83 20.64 -10.81 24.53
C PHE A 83 22.11 -10.71 24.17
N THR A 84 22.68 -11.80 23.66
CA THR A 84 24.05 -11.82 23.12
C THR A 84 24.14 -12.59 21.81
N ASP A 85 25.10 -12.24 20.97
CA ASP A 85 25.45 -12.99 19.76
C ASP A 85 26.26 -14.26 20.08
N GLU A 86 26.62 -15.03 19.05
CA GLU A 86 27.40 -16.27 19.19
C GLU A 86 28.78 -16.04 19.84
N GLU A 87 29.35 -14.84 19.67
CA GLU A 87 30.62 -14.42 20.28
C GLU A 87 30.47 -13.87 21.72
N GLY A 88 29.23 -13.75 22.23
CA GLY A 88 28.92 -13.25 23.56
C GLY A 88 28.86 -11.71 23.65
N ASN A 89 28.86 -11.00 22.53
CA ASN A 89 28.67 -9.54 22.52
C ASN A 89 27.20 -9.21 22.77
N SER A 90 26.95 -8.12 23.49
CA SER A 90 25.58 -7.66 23.76
C SER A 90 24.87 -7.25 22.49
N VAL A 91 23.61 -7.71 22.37
CA VAL A 91 22.68 -7.37 21.30
C VAL A 91 21.54 -6.55 21.90
N LEU A 92 21.16 -5.48 21.20
CA LEU A 92 20.08 -4.61 21.66
C LEU A 92 18.72 -5.28 21.43
N ALA A 93 17.96 -5.41 22.50
CA ALA A 93 16.52 -5.69 22.47
C ALA A 93 15.77 -4.48 23.05
N SER A 94 14.54 -4.24 22.61
CA SER A 94 13.74 -3.11 23.06
C SER A 94 12.27 -3.46 23.20
N SER A 95 11.60 -2.81 24.15
CA SER A 95 10.13 -2.79 24.25
C SER A 95 9.53 -1.54 23.61
N ASP A 96 10.36 -0.66 23.05
CA ASP A 96 9.93 0.53 22.31
C ASP A 96 9.69 0.15 20.83
N PRO A 97 8.44 0.21 20.34
CA PRO A 97 8.10 -0.16 18.96
C PRO A 97 8.75 0.76 17.91
N ASP A 98 9.22 1.95 18.29
CA ASP A 98 9.85 2.91 17.37
C ASP A 98 11.39 2.75 17.32
N ASN A 99 11.97 1.86 18.13
CA ASN A 99 13.42 1.68 18.22
C ASN A 99 13.97 0.78 17.10
N SER A 100 14.03 1.32 15.89
CA SER A 100 14.55 0.66 14.66
C SER A 100 16.00 0.14 14.72
N GLN A 101 16.74 0.37 15.80
CA GLN A 101 18.13 -0.12 15.97
C GLN A 101 18.22 -1.43 16.75
N ALA A 102 17.15 -1.84 17.44
CA ALA A 102 17.13 -3.12 18.16
C ALA A 102 16.98 -4.29 17.18
N LEU A 103 17.59 -5.43 17.51
CA LEU A 103 17.41 -6.68 16.72
C LEU A 103 16.25 -7.53 17.24
N PHE A 104 15.72 -7.20 18.42
CA PHE A 104 14.60 -7.90 19.02
C PHE A 104 13.63 -6.90 19.64
N PHE A 105 12.35 -7.06 19.34
CA PHE A 105 11.30 -6.55 20.20
C PHE A 105 11.05 -7.56 21.32
N ILE A 106 11.03 -7.10 22.57
CA ILE A 106 10.72 -7.92 23.73
C ILE A 106 9.61 -7.26 24.54
N ARG A 107 8.63 -8.06 24.96
CA ARG A 107 7.60 -7.63 25.91
C ARG A 107 7.28 -8.73 26.89
N LEU A 108 6.88 -8.32 28.08
CA LEU A 108 6.25 -9.20 29.05
C LEU A 108 4.91 -9.69 28.47
N ASP A 109 4.70 -11.00 28.47
CA ASP A 109 3.51 -11.65 27.91
C ASP A 109 2.53 -12.08 29.01
N SER A 110 3.03 -12.83 29.99
CA SER A 110 2.21 -13.24 31.14
C SER A 110 3.05 -13.46 32.40
N MET A 111 2.38 -13.37 33.55
CA MET A 111 2.94 -13.65 34.87
C MET A 111 1.95 -14.44 35.70
N GLU A 112 2.46 -15.39 36.50
CA GLU A 112 1.69 -16.13 37.49
C GLU A 112 2.41 -16.07 38.85
N ASN A 113 1.66 -15.81 39.92
CA ASN A 113 2.15 -15.76 41.30
C ASN A 113 3.23 -14.69 41.57
N ILE A 114 3.23 -13.63 40.76
CA ILE A 114 4.00 -12.40 40.95
C ILE A 114 3.26 -11.23 40.26
N ASP A 115 3.35 -10.03 40.82
CA ASP A 115 2.64 -8.85 40.29
C ASP A 115 3.46 -8.07 39.24
N ASN A 116 4.79 -8.08 39.32
CA ASN A 116 5.72 -7.45 38.36
C ASN A 116 7.15 -7.98 38.54
N VAL A 117 8.04 -7.56 37.63
CA VAL A 117 9.48 -7.91 37.61
C VAL A 117 10.36 -6.68 37.37
N ASP A 118 9.92 -5.51 37.83
CA ASP A 118 10.56 -4.19 37.61
C ASP A 118 11.25 -3.64 38.87
N GLY A 119 11.56 -4.53 39.82
CA GLY A 119 12.14 -4.18 41.12
C GLY A 119 11.10 -3.88 42.19
N THR A 120 9.81 -4.07 41.91
CA THR A 120 8.75 -3.97 42.93
C THR A 120 8.02 -5.28 43.19
N GLY A 121 8.53 -6.39 42.62
CA GLY A 121 7.87 -7.68 42.61
C GLY A 121 8.14 -8.48 43.87
N SER A 122 7.26 -9.44 44.16
CA SER A 122 7.42 -10.32 45.32
C SER A 122 7.03 -11.77 45.03
N VAL A 123 7.78 -12.72 45.59
CA VAL A 123 7.47 -14.16 45.51
C VAL A 123 7.32 -14.73 46.91
N GLU A 124 6.11 -15.21 47.21
CA GLU A 124 5.72 -15.70 48.54
C GLU A 124 6.56 -16.90 49.02
N PRO A 125 6.66 -17.15 50.34
CA PRO A 125 7.38 -18.29 50.87
C PRO A 125 6.84 -19.63 50.35
N SER A 126 7.73 -20.57 50.08
CA SER A 126 7.40 -21.93 49.61
C SER A 126 6.52 -21.95 48.36
N SER A 127 6.71 -20.95 47.49
CA SER A 127 5.97 -20.78 46.25
C SER A 127 6.94 -20.60 45.07
N PHE A 128 6.36 -20.36 43.90
CA PHE A 128 7.10 -20.02 42.69
C PHE A 128 6.36 -18.92 41.94
N ALA A 129 7.09 -18.21 41.08
CA ALA A 129 6.54 -17.32 40.07
C ALA A 129 6.94 -17.82 38.68
N ASP A 130 6.02 -17.73 37.73
CA ASP A 130 6.26 -18.01 36.31
C ASP A 130 6.11 -16.71 35.52
N ILE A 131 7.11 -16.42 34.68
CA ILE A 131 7.14 -15.20 33.88
C ILE A 131 7.45 -15.59 32.43
N HIS A 132 6.62 -15.10 31.51
CA HIS A 132 6.77 -15.29 30.07
C HIS A 132 7.03 -13.96 29.38
N TRP A 133 8.00 -13.96 28.46
CA TRP A 133 8.24 -12.87 27.53
C TRP A 133 8.05 -13.34 26.11
N LEU A 134 7.35 -12.53 25.32
CA LEU A 134 7.31 -12.66 23.87
C LEU A 134 8.49 -11.90 23.28
N ILE A 135 9.30 -12.61 22.50
CA ILE A 135 10.45 -12.07 21.77
C ILE A 135 10.16 -12.19 20.28
N ILE A 136 10.22 -11.06 19.58
CA ILE A 136 9.98 -10.98 18.14
C ILE A 136 11.26 -10.44 17.48
N PRO A 137 11.91 -11.22 16.61
CA PRO A 137 13.04 -10.74 15.82
C PRO A 137 12.64 -9.57 14.91
N ALA A 138 13.50 -8.57 14.82
CA ALA A 138 13.39 -7.46 13.87
C ALA A 138 14.04 -7.82 12.51
N PRO A 139 13.70 -7.09 11.42
CA PRO A 139 14.45 -7.16 10.17
C PRO A 139 15.97 -7.06 10.41
N GLY A 140 16.75 -7.88 9.71
CA GLY A 140 18.21 -7.93 9.86
C GLY A 140 18.73 -8.82 11.00
N ALA A 141 17.90 -9.25 11.97
CA ALA A 141 18.34 -10.14 13.05
C ALA A 141 18.86 -11.50 12.54
N SER A 142 18.40 -11.96 11.39
CA SER A 142 18.90 -13.18 10.74
C SER A 142 20.27 -13.03 10.08
N LYS A 143 20.78 -11.80 9.93
CA LYS A 143 22.00 -11.44 9.19
C LYS A 143 22.05 -12.02 7.75
N GLY A 144 20.89 -12.35 7.17
CA GLY A 144 20.78 -13.01 5.85
C GLY A 144 21.26 -14.46 5.80
N ILE A 145 21.52 -15.10 6.96
CA ILE A 145 22.07 -16.45 7.03
C ILE A 145 20.95 -17.49 6.88
N LEU A 146 21.00 -18.33 5.83
CA LEU A 146 19.94 -19.29 5.49
C LEU A 146 19.66 -20.33 6.59
N GLN A 147 20.70 -20.83 7.25
CA GLN A 147 20.56 -21.77 8.37
C GLN A 147 20.03 -21.12 9.67
N GLY A 148 19.94 -19.79 9.69
CA GLY A 148 19.60 -18.97 10.85
C GLY A 148 20.83 -18.48 11.60
N THR A 149 20.66 -17.35 12.29
CA THR A 149 21.67 -16.75 13.18
C THR A 149 21.39 -17.15 14.62
N LEU A 150 22.43 -17.62 15.31
CA LEU A 150 22.40 -18.01 16.72
C LEU A 150 22.49 -16.78 17.63
N TYR A 151 21.63 -16.73 18.64
CA TYR A 151 21.69 -15.78 19.74
C TYR A 151 21.47 -16.50 21.06
N TYR A 152 22.01 -15.95 22.14
CA TYR A 152 21.74 -16.40 23.50
C TYR A 152 20.86 -15.39 24.23
N VAL A 153 19.86 -15.90 24.93
CA VAL A 153 18.93 -15.13 25.77
C VAL A 153 19.11 -15.59 27.20
N GLY A 154 19.65 -14.72 28.04
CA GLY A 154 19.79 -14.92 29.48
C GLY A 154 19.01 -13.87 30.26
N ALA A 155 19.20 -13.84 31.56
CA ALA A 155 18.65 -12.79 32.40
C ALA A 155 19.53 -12.53 33.61
N LYS A 156 19.42 -11.33 34.18
CA LYS A 156 19.92 -10.99 35.49
C LYS A 156 18.74 -10.83 36.43
N LEU A 157 18.68 -11.67 37.46
CA LEU A 157 17.68 -11.61 38.50
C LEU A 157 18.26 -10.87 39.70
N THR A 158 17.60 -9.78 40.10
CA THR A 158 17.88 -9.05 41.34
C THR A 158 16.69 -9.21 42.28
N TYR A 159 16.94 -9.42 43.57
CA TYR A 159 15.90 -9.55 44.61
C TYR A 159 16.49 -9.29 45.99
N SER A 160 15.64 -9.03 46.99
CA SER A 160 16.06 -8.84 48.37
C SER A 160 15.51 -9.92 49.31
N ILE A 161 16.31 -10.29 50.31
CA ILE A 161 15.94 -11.19 51.41
C ILE A 161 16.25 -10.47 52.71
N GLY A 162 15.23 -10.14 53.50
CA GLY A 162 15.43 -9.47 54.79
C GLY A 162 16.13 -8.10 54.67
N GLY A 163 15.97 -7.43 53.53
CA GLY A 163 16.59 -6.14 53.22
C GLY A 163 18.01 -6.20 52.65
N GLU A 164 18.58 -7.39 52.42
CA GLU A 164 19.86 -7.57 51.71
C GLU A 164 19.62 -7.94 50.25
N GLU A 165 20.29 -7.24 49.32
CA GLU A 165 20.19 -7.47 47.87
C GLU A 165 21.02 -8.68 47.44
N HIS A 166 20.44 -9.47 46.54
CA HIS A 166 21.05 -10.61 45.89
C HIS A 166 20.89 -10.49 44.37
N ILE A 167 21.97 -10.80 43.65
CA ILE A 167 22.00 -10.81 42.19
C ILE A 167 22.37 -12.21 41.72
N THR A 168 21.62 -12.75 40.77
CA THR A 168 21.85 -14.06 40.15
C THR A 168 21.82 -13.93 38.64
N ASP A 169 22.91 -14.34 37.98
CA ASP A 169 22.93 -14.48 36.52
C ASP A 169 22.27 -15.81 36.13
N VAL A 170 21.21 -15.73 35.33
CA VAL A 170 20.49 -16.89 34.80
C VAL A 170 21.27 -17.45 33.62
N THR A 171 21.51 -18.76 33.62
CA THR A 171 22.16 -19.45 32.51
C THR A 171 21.37 -19.20 31.22
N PRO A 172 22.01 -18.63 30.17
CA PRO A 172 21.32 -18.36 28.91
C PRO A 172 20.86 -19.64 28.21
N ASP A 173 19.74 -19.55 27.51
CA ASP A 173 19.35 -20.50 26.46
C ASP A 173 19.61 -19.87 25.09
N TYR A 174 19.43 -20.64 24.01
CA TYR A 174 19.71 -20.19 22.66
C TYR A 174 18.48 -20.17 21.75
N ILE A 175 18.48 -19.24 20.80
CA ILE A 175 17.49 -19.12 19.74
C ILE A 175 18.18 -19.06 18.37
N PHE A 176 17.50 -19.58 17.34
CA PHE A 176 17.93 -19.48 15.95
C PHE A 176 16.95 -18.62 15.15
N VAL A 177 17.40 -17.44 14.73
CA VAL A 177 16.62 -16.50 13.94
C VAL A 177 16.80 -16.80 12.46
N LYS A 178 15.72 -17.21 11.79
CA LYS A 178 15.74 -17.53 10.35
C LYS A 178 15.59 -16.26 9.49
N PRO A 179 16.00 -16.29 8.22
CA PRO A 179 15.72 -15.22 7.28
C PRO A 179 14.23 -14.88 7.22
N MET A 180 13.94 -13.60 7.06
CA MET A 180 12.59 -13.04 7.00
C MET A 180 12.31 -12.53 5.59
N PRO A 181 11.03 -12.46 5.19
CA PRO A 181 10.66 -11.75 3.97
C PRO A 181 10.87 -10.24 4.14
N GLU A 182 11.00 -9.55 3.00
CA GLU A 182 11.03 -8.08 2.91
C GLU A 182 10.03 -7.72 1.81
N LEU A 183 8.94 -7.04 2.17
CA LEU A 183 7.75 -6.95 1.33
C LEU A 183 7.57 -5.54 0.74
N VAL A 184 7.31 -5.47 -0.56
CA VAL A 184 6.87 -4.25 -1.25
C VAL A 184 5.49 -4.50 -1.85
N LEU A 185 4.55 -3.58 -1.63
CA LEU A 185 3.21 -3.63 -2.19
C LEU A 185 3.05 -2.54 -3.24
N ASP A 186 2.73 -2.93 -4.47
CA ASP A 186 2.34 -2.02 -5.54
C ASP A 186 0.84 -2.16 -5.81
N TYR A 187 0.10 -1.09 -5.64
CA TYR A 187 -1.32 -1.03 -5.96
C TYR A 187 -1.58 -0.35 -7.30
N PHE A 188 -2.56 -0.85 -8.04
CA PHE A 188 -2.87 -0.39 -9.40
C PHE A 188 -4.35 -0.07 -9.55
N LEU A 189 -4.67 1.15 -9.97
CA LEU A 189 -6.04 1.60 -10.18
C LEU A 189 -6.13 2.44 -11.45
N PRO A 190 -7.13 2.29 -12.33
CA PRO A 190 -7.25 3.14 -13.50
C PRO A 190 -7.51 4.59 -13.12
N THR A 191 -7.19 5.52 -14.03
CA THR A 191 -7.51 6.94 -13.83
C THR A 191 -9.00 7.23 -13.99
N GLY A 192 -9.69 6.51 -14.88
CA GLY A 192 -11.10 6.71 -15.20
C GLY A 192 -11.91 5.42 -15.08
N VAL A 193 -13.14 5.56 -14.57
CA VAL A 193 -14.11 4.48 -14.44
C VAL A 193 -15.45 4.90 -15.01
N TYR A 194 -16.22 3.94 -15.50
CA TYR A 194 -17.44 4.21 -16.25
C TYR A 194 -18.63 3.51 -15.58
N GLY A 195 -19.56 4.32 -15.11
CA GLY A 195 -20.87 3.93 -14.58
C GLY A 195 -21.96 4.72 -15.30
N ASP A 196 -23.04 5.02 -14.59
CA ASP A 196 -24.07 5.95 -15.08
C ASP A 196 -23.45 7.33 -15.35
N ASP A 197 -23.84 7.97 -16.44
CA ASP A 197 -23.48 9.35 -16.74
C ASP A 197 -24.61 10.28 -16.29
N ALA A 198 -24.34 11.09 -15.26
CA ALA A 198 -25.33 12.04 -14.73
C ALA A 198 -25.79 13.11 -15.73
N PHE A 199 -25.14 13.23 -16.89
CA PHE A 199 -25.46 14.20 -17.94
C PHE A 199 -26.27 13.61 -19.10
N THR A 200 -26.52 12.30 -19.12
CA THR A 200 -27.37 11.64 -20.11
C THR A 200 -28.75 11.34 -19.51
N THR A 201 -29.75 11.14 -20.39
CA THR A 201 -31.10 10.72 -19.97
C THR A 201 -31.25 9.21 -19.90
N GLU A 202 -30.36 8.50 -20.59
CA GLU A 202 -30.29 7.04 -20.60
C GLU A 202 -29.43 6.60 -19.42
N ILE A 203 -29.70 5.43 -18.85
CA ILE A 203 -28.86 4.86 -17.79
C ILE A 203 -27.81 3.96 -18.43
N GLU A 204 -26.54 4.33 -18.36
CA GLU A 204 -25.46 3.51 -18.89
C GLU A 204 -25.15 2.31 -17.98
N PRO A 205 -24.93 1.11 -18.55
CA PRO A 205 -24.46 -0.02 -17.77
C PRO A 205 -23.02 0.23 -17.29
N PRO A 206 -22.68 -0.10 -16.04
CA PRO A 206 -21.33 0.08 -15.53
C PRO A 206 -20.33 -0.84 -16.24
N ILE A 207 -19.16 -0.31 -16.55
CA ILE A 207 -18.05 -1.04 -17.17
C ILE A 207 -17.11 -1.52 -16.05
N PRO A 208 -16.84 -2.84 -15.95
CA PRO A 208 -15.91 -3.35 -14.97
C PRO A 208 -14.50 -2.80 -15.15
N PHE A 209 -13.85 -2.50 -14.03
CA PHE A 209 -12.46 -2.07 -13.97
C PHE A 209 -11.67 -2.88 -12.96
N SER A 210 -10.33 -2.87 -13.06
CA SER A 210 -9.46 -3.62 -12.14
C SER A 210 -8.87 -2.70 -11.06
N LEU A 211 -8.95 -3.16 -9.81
CA LEU A 211 -8.06 -2.74 -8.74
C LEU A 211 -7.06 -3.88 -8.54
N GLY A 212 -5.80 -3.64 -8.81
CA GLY A 212 -4.72 -4.62 -8.73
C GLY A 212 -3.83 -4.40 -7.51
N VAL A 213 -3.22 -5.49 -7.04
CA VAL A 213 -2.09 -5.46 -6.11
C VAL A 213 -1.03 -6.46 -6.56
N ARG A 214 0.23 -6.04 -6.52
CA ARG A 214 1.40 -6.92 -6.60
C ARG A 214 2.14 -6.86 -5.28
N VAL A 215 2.45 -8.02 -4.74
CA VAL A 215 3.29 -8.17 -3.56
C VAL A 215 4.61 -8.77 -4.00
N THR A 216 5.70 -8.06 -3.77
CA THR A 216 7.05 -8.54 -4.00
C THR A 216 7.71 -8.91 -2.68
N ASN A 217 8.41 -10.05 -2.64
CA ASN A 217 9.28 -10.43 -1.53
C ASN A 217 10.75 -10.31 -1.94
N ASN A 218 11.42 -9.23 -1.54
CA ASN A 218 12.84 -8.98 -1.75
C ASN A 218 13.73 -9.68 -0.72
N GLY A 219 13.12 -10.18 0.37
CA GLY A 219 13.84 -10.80 1.47
C GLY A 219 14.32 -12.20 1.15
N SER A 220 15.18 -12.72 2.02
CA SER A 220 15.71 -14.09 1.92
C SER A 220 14.83 -15.14 2.61
N GLY A 221 13.79 -14.72 3.33
CA GLY A 221 12.80 -15.59 3.97
C GLY A 221 11.51 -15.72 3.17
N VAL A 222 10.78 -16.81 3.38
CA VAL A 222 9.43 -17.01 2.80
C VAL A 222 8.43 -16.14 3.58
N ALA A 223 7.57 -15.40 2.89
CA ALA A 223 6.38 -14.80 3.50
C ALA A 223 5.28 -15.86 3.56
N ARG A 224 4.99 -16.38 4.75
CA ARG A 224 4.11 -17.55 4.93
C ARG A 224 2.66 -17.16 5.19
N ASP A 225 1.73 -17.90 4.59
CA ASP A 225 0.27 -17.70 4.71
C ASP A 225 -0.14 -16.22 4.56
N MET A 226 0.46 -15.54 3.58
CA MET A 226 0.27 -14.12 3.38
C MET A 226 -1.14 -13.79 2.89
N LYS A 227 -1.81 -12.89 3.61
CA LYS A 227 -3.13 -12.39 3.27
C LYS A 227 -3.15 -10.87 3.32
N ILE A 228 -3.91 -10.28 2.41
CA ILE A 228 -4.28 -8.87 2.46
C ILE A 228 -5.80 -8.79 2.59
N SER A 229 -6.26 -8.15 3.65
CA SER A 229 -7.64 -7.74 3.82
C SER A 229 -7.73 -6.25 3.50
N SER A 230 -8.22 -5.93 2.31
CA SER A 230 -8.45 -4.55 1.91
C SER A 230 -9.72 -3.99 2.58
N ALA A 231 -9.75 -2.72 2.95
CA ALA A 231 -10.99 -2.03 3.23
C ALA A 231 -11.68 -1.64 1.92
N GLN A 232 -13.01 -1.48 1.93
CA GLN A 232 -13.68 -0.90 0.77
C GLN A 232 -13.06 0.48 0.47
N PRO A 233 -12.74 0.76 -0.80
CA PRO A 233 -12.19 2.06 -1.17
C PRO A 233 -13.07 3.20 -0.67
N LYS A 234 -12.47 4.21 -0.05
CA LYS A 234 -13.20 5.36 0.49
C LYS A 234 -13.02 6.59 -0.38
N ILE A 235 -14.13 7.29 -0.62
CA ILE A 235 -14.13 8.60 -1.27
C ILE A 235 -13.88 9.65 -0.18
N VAL A 236 -12.69 10.24 -0.19
CA VAL A 236 -12.31 11.25 0.83
C VAL A 236 -12.62 12.67 0.39
N GLU A 237 -12.85 12.90 -0.91
CA GLU A 237 -13.27 14.19 -1.45
C GLU A 237 -14.13 13.97 -2.69
N ASN A 238 -15.37 14.46 -2.67
CA ASN A 238 -16.24 14.57 -3.84
C ASN A 238 -16.93 15.94 -3.81
N LYS A 239 -16.41 16.91 -4.58
CA LYS A 239 -16.93 18.29 -4.60
C LYS A 239 -18.36 18.40 -5.14
N GLN A 240 -18.85 17.35 -5.81
CA GLN A 240 -20.19 17.32 -6.41
C GLN A 240 -21.23 16.69 -5.48
N GLY A 241 -20.82 16.08 -4.35
CA GLY A 241 -21.73 15.45 -3.40
C GLY A 241 -22.47 14.22 -3.92
N LEU A 242 -21.99 13.62 -5.01
CA LEU A 242 -22.61 12.45 -5.63
C LEU A 242 -22.29 11.19 -4.81
N LEU A 243 -23.30 10.36 -4.58
CA LEU A 243 -23.13 9.05 -3.97
C LEU A 243 -22.56 8.10 -5.02
N ILE A 244 -21.29 7.72 -4.85
CA ILE A 244 -20.63 6.74 -5.73
C ILE A 244 -20.42 5.47 -4.92
N GLY A 245 -21.02 4.38 -5.36
CA GLY A 245 -20.83 3.05 -4.79
C GLY A 245 -19.86 2.24 -5.63
N PHE A 246 -19.02 1.43 -4.97
CA PHE A 246 -18.14 0.46 -5.62
C PHE A 246 -18.58 -0.95 -5.24
N PHE A 247 -18.65 -1.85 -6.23
CA PHE A 247 -19.04 -3.24 -6.03
C PHE A 247 -17.98 -4.20 -6.57
N ILE A 248 -17.74 -5.30 -5.87
CA ILE A 248 -16.80 -6.34 -6.30
C ILE A 248 -17.57 -7.37 -7.12
N GLU A 249 -17.26 -7.42 -8.41
CA GLU A 249 -17.82 -8.39 -9.36
C GLU A 249 -17.01 -9.68 -9.43
N GLY A 250 -15.72 -9.61 -9.09
CA GLY A 250 -14.81 -10.75 -9.15
C GLY A 250 -13.54 -10.50 -8.35
N CYS A 251 -12.86 -11.59 -7.99
CA CYS A 251 -11.56 -11.58 -7.37
C CYS A 251 -10.69 -12.64 -8.04
N GLU A 252 -9.42 -12.34 -8.26
CA GLU A 252 -8.43 -13.22 -8.85
C GLU A 252 -7.15 -13.15 -8.00
N VAL A 253 -6.53 -14.30 -7.71
CA VAL A 253 -5.21 -14.38 -7.10
C VAL A 253 -4.34 -15.28 -7.98
N ASN A 254 -3.21 -14.76 -8.43
CA ASN A 254 -2.26 -15.45 -9.32
C ASN A 254 -2.94 -16.12 -10.53
N GLY A 255 -3.85 -15.40 -11.21
CA GLY A 255 -4.55 -15.92 -12.40
C GLY A 255 -5.83 -16.72 -12.08
N GLU A 256 -6.00 -17.18 -10.85
CA GLU A 256 -7.08 -18.07 -10.45
C GLU A 256 -8.22 -17.32 -9.77
N ALA A 257 -9.46 -17.73 -10.06
CA ALA A 257 -10.64 -17.11 -9.45
C ALA A 257 -10.68 -17.35 -7.93
N ALA A 258 -10.87 -16.29 -7.16
CA ALA A 258 -10.98 -16.30 -5.72
C ALA A 258 -12.39 -15.90 -5.25
N GLU A 259 -12.66 -16.06 -3.96
CA GLU A 259 -13.92 -15.61 -3.35
C GLU A 259 -14.09 -14.10 -3.55
N LYS A 260 -15.31 -13.67 -3.88
CA LYS A 260 -15.67 -12.24 -4.05
C LYS A 260 -15.69 -11.53 -2.70
N SER A 261 -14.51 -11.28 -2.17
CA SER A 261 -14.30 -10.59 -0.91
C SER A 261 -13.14 -9.60 -1.06
N LEU A 262 -12.99 -8.73 -0.07
CA LEU A 262 -11.81 -7.85 0.02
C LEU A 262 -10.57 -8.56 0.57
N LEU A 263 -10.72 -9.82 1.00
CA LEU A 263 -9.64 -10.66 1.44
C LEU A 263 -9.09 -11.42 0.24
N VAL A 264 -7.79 -11.23 0.00
CA VAL A 264 -7.00 -12.04 -0.92
C VAL A 264 -5.98 -12.85 -0.11
N ASN A 265 -5.91 -14.15 -0.43
CA ASN A 265 -4.97 -15.07 0.20
C ASN A 265 -3.92 -15.47 -0.84
N PHE A 266 -2.70 -15.00 -0.67
CA PHE A 266 -1.57 -15.31 -1.54
C PHE A 266 -0.90 -16.63 -1.17
N GLY A 267 -1.12 -17.13 0.04
CA GLY A 267 -0.38 -18.28 0.57
C GLY A 267 1.08 -17.93 0.82
N ASP A 268 1.99 -18.85 0.48
CA ASP A 268 3.42 -18.63 0.65
C ASP A 268 4.00 -17.85 -0.55
N ILE A 269 4.77 -16.80 -0.29
CA ILE A 269 5.56 -16.06 -1.29
C ILE A 269 7.04 -16.33 -1.02
N ASP A 270 7.68 -17.04 -1.94
CA ASP A 270 9.09 -17.41 -1.85
C ASP A 270 10.04 -16.20 -1.96
N PRO A 271 11.28 -16.31 -1.45
CA PRO A 271 12.31 -15.29 -1.61
C PRO A 271 12.51 -14.87 -3.07
N ASN A 272 12.59 -13.56 -3.33
CA ASN A 272 12.80 -12.96 -4.64
C ASN A 272 11.70 -13.27 -5.67
N THR A 273 10.50 -13.60 -5.20
CA THR A 273 9.31 -13.82 -6.05
C THR A 273 8.23 -12.79 -5.74
N SER A 274 7.17 -12.78 -6.56
CA SER A 274 6.00 -11.94 -6.32
C SER A 274 4.71 -12.73 -6.50
N ALA A 275 3.64 -12.20 -5.91
CA ALA A 275 2.28 -12.67 -6.11
C ALA A 275 1.37 -11.49 -6.50
N VAL A 276 0.34 -11.76 -7.30
CA VAL A 276 -0.57 -10.74 -7.81
C VAL A 276 -2.01 -11.07 -7.48
N ALA A 277 -2.80 -10.05 -7.18
CA ALA A 277 -4.24 -10.19 -7.05
C ALA A 277 -4.99 -9.04 -7.72
N ARG A 278 -6.23 -9.31 -8.11
CA ARG A 278 -7.10 -8.34 -8.78
C ARG A 278 -8.51 -8.43 -8.24
N TRP A 279 -9.07 -7.29 -7.90
CA TRP A 279 -10.51 -7.12 -7.75
C TRP A 279 -11.07 -6.56 -9.05
N VAL A 280 -12.06 -7.23 -9.61
CA VAL A 280 -12.86 -6.70 -10.71
C VAL A 280 -14.03 -5.97 -10.08
N MET A 281 -14.12 -4.66 -10.31
CA MET A 281 -15.06 -3.78 -9.65
C MET A 281 -15.95 -3.04 -10.65
N THR A 282 -17.14 -2.63 -10.22
CA THR A 282 -18.03 -1.70 -10.92
C THR A 282 -18.31 -0.49 -10.04
N CYS A 283 -18.64 0.64 -10.65
CA CYS A 283 -19.03 1.86 -9.95
C CYS A 283 -20.42 2.33 -10.39
N THR A 284 -21.15 3.00 -9.51
CA THR A 284 -22.49 3.53 -9.85
C THR A 284 -22.45 4.71 -10.81
N LEU A 285 -21.35 5.46 -10.86
CA LEU A 285 -21.24 6.71 -11.62
C LEU A 285 -19.90 6.76 -12.36
N SER A 286 -19.90 7.30 -13.57
CA SER A 286 -18.68 7.63 -14.32
C SER A 286 -17.86 8.72 -13.63
N GLY A 287 -16.54 8.59 -13.62
CA GLY A 287 -15.66 9.55 -12.96
C GLY A 287 -14.17 9.27 -13.13
N GLU A 288 -13.36 10.18 -12.59
CA GLU A 288 -11.91 10.10 -12.57
C GLU A 288 -11.38 10.12 -11.13
N PHE A 289 -10.42 9.24 -10.87
CA PHE A 289 -9.62 9.26 -9.66
C PHE A 289 -8.50 10.29 -9.80
N VAL A 290 -8.52 11.31 -8.95
CA VAL A 290 -7.50 12.37 -8.95
C VAL A 290 -6.36 12.11 -7.97
N GLU A 291 -6.56 11.18 -7.03
CA GLU A 291 -5.58 10.78 -6.03
C GLU A 291 -5.84 9.33 -5.63
N PHE A 292 -4.76 8.58 -5.45
CA PHE A 292 -4.80 7.20 -5.01
C PHE A 292 -3.70 6.96 -3.98
N ILE A 293 -4.09 6.71 -2.73
CA ILE A 293 -3.18 6.49 -1.61
C ILE A 293 -3.49 5.14 -0.97
N ALA A 294 -2.43 4.44 -0.55
CA ALA A 294 -2.50 3.22 0.24
C ALA A 294 -1.57 3.38 1.44
N ASP A 295 -2.10 3.11 2.64
CA ASP A 295 -1.38 3.22 3.90
C ASP A 295 -1.31 1.84 4.58
N TYR A 296 -0.28 1.65 5.42
CA TYR A 296 -0.15 0.48 6.29
C TYR A 296 0.17 0.90 7.72
N SER A 297 -0.15 0.03 8.66
CA SER A 297 0.24 0.16 10.07
C SER A 297 0.50 -1.24 10.63
N HIS A 298 1.52 -1.37 11.48
CA HIS A 298 1.79 -2.60 12.21
C HIS A 298 1.32 -2.47 13.66
N SER A 299 0.94 -3.58 14.29
CA SER A 299 0.48 -3.55 15.68
C SER A 299 1.64 -3.26 16.64
N ASP A 300 1.51 -2.22 17.46
CA ASP A 300 2.45 -1.89 18.54
C ASP A 300 2.62 -3.07 19.51
N GLU A 301 1.54 -3.82 19.75
CA GLU A 301 1.57 -5.02 20.61
C GLU A 301 2.53 -6.09 20.09
N LEU A 302 2.82 -6.07 18.79
CA LEU A 302 3.72 -7.00 18.13
C LEU A 302 4.99 -6.31 17.63
N GLY A 303 5.33 -5.14 18.18
CA GLY A 303 6.58 -4.42 17.97
C GLY A 303 6.51 -3.28 16.96
N GLY A 304 5.34 -2.89 16.46
CA GLY A 304 5.16 -1.71 15.60
C GLY A 304 6.17 -1.63 14.44
N GLU A 305 6.76 -0.45 14.22
CA GLU A 305 7.71 -0.22 13.13
C GLU A 305 8.98 -1.08 13.27
N LEU A 306 9.47 -1.32 14.49
CA LEU A 306 10.65 -2.15 14.77
C LEU A 306 10.54 -3.56 14.17
N THR A 307 9.33 -4.13 14.08
CA THR A 307 9.13 -5.48 13.52
C THR A 307 8.40 -5.49 12.18
N SER A 308 8.26 -4.32 11.53
CA SER A 308 7.65 -4.22 10.21
C SER A 308 8.49 -4.98 9.18
N LEU A 309 7.83 -5.83 8.39
CA LEU A 309 8.43 -6.54 7.25
C LEU A 309 8.07 -5.87 5.91
N LEU A 310 7.40 -4.72 5.96
CA LEU A 310 7.04 -3.91 4.80
C LEU A 310 8.09 -2.84 4.57
N GLU A 311 8.69 -2.83 3.38
CA GLU A 311 9.66 -1.81 2.97
C GLU A 311 8.96 -0.60 2.35
N ALA A 312 7.91 -0.83 1.56
CA ALA A 312 7.20 0.21 0.86
C ALA A 312 5.78 -0.21 0.45
N VAL A 313 4.90 0.78 0.36
CA VAL A 313 3.58 0.68 -0.27
C VAL A 313 3.49 1.79 -1.31
N ASN A 314 3.32 1.41 -2.56
CA ASN A 314 3.25 2.32 -3.69
C ASN A 314 1.88 2.25 -4.36
N THR A 315 1.44 3.36 -4.92
CA THR A 315 0.22 3.44 -5.73
C THR A 315 0.55 3.91 -7.13
N HIS A 316 -0.06 3.26 -8.12
CA HIS A 316 0.16 3.52 -9.54
C HIS A 316 -1.17 3.64 -10.28
N PHE A 317 -1.23 4.56 -11.24
CA PHE A 317 -2.37 4.62 -12.14
C PHE A 317 -2.23 3.58 -13.25
N LEU A 318 -3.12 2.59 -13.21
CA LEU A 318 -3.22 1.51 -14.18
C LEU A 318 -3.67 2.07 -15.55
N VAL A 319 -2.90 1.75 -16.56
CA VAL A 319 -3.26 1.98 -17.97
C VAL A 319 -4.01 0.77 -18.48
N ARG A 320 -3.45 -0.44 -18.26
CA ARG A 320 -4.07 -1.70 -18.69
C ARG A 320 -3.45 -2.92 -18.01
N ASP A 321 -4.23 -3.97 -17.80
CA ASP A 321 -3.70 -5.31 -17.61
C ASP A 321 -3.15 -5.86 -18.93
N VAL A 322 -1.87 -6.24 -18.96
CA VAL A 322 -1.17 -6.68 -20.16
C VAL A 322 -0.62 -8.08 -19.94
N LEU A 323 -0.63 -8.93 -20.95
CA LEU A 323 0.08 -10.21 -20.92
C LEU A 323 1.36 -10.07 -21.75
N VAL A 324 2.52 -10.34 -21.17
CA VAL A 324 3.77 -10.41 -21.93
C VAL A 324 3.82 -11.75 -22.68
N ASP A 325 3.55 -11.70 -23.99
CA ASP A 325 3.35 -12.88 -24.83
C ASP A 325 4.63 -13.43 -25.49
N ILE A 326 5.81 -13.02 -25.02
CA ILE A 326 7.08 -13.55 -25.52
C ILE A 326 7.36 -14.96 -24.94
N PRO A 327 8.18 -15.79 -25.63
CA PRO A 327 8.48 -17.14 -25.13
C PRO A 327 9.10 -17.15 -23.73
N ASN A 328 8.72 -18.14 -22.92
CA ASN A 328 9.18 -18.38 -21.54
C ASN A 328 8.73 -17.35 -20.49
N ARG A 329 7.67 -16.60 -20.75
CA ARG A 329 6.98 -15.82 -19.72
C ARG A 329 5.85 -16.63 -19.10
N ASP A 330 5.41 -16.19 -17.92
CA ASP A 330 4.21 -16.75 -17.30
C ASP A 330 2.94 -16.43 -18.11
N ILE A 331 1.80 -16.94 -17.65
CA ILE A 331 0.49 -16.71 -18.28
C ILE A 331 -0.34 -15.67 -17.52
N LEU A 332 0.26 -15.02 -16.52
CA LEU A 332 -0.40 -14.08 -15.66
C LEU A 332 -0.41 -12.71 -16.34
N ARG A 333 -1.48 -11.96 -16.11
CA ARG A 333 -1.49 -10.56 -16.54
C ARG A 333 -0.60 -9.76 -15.59
N ASP A 334 0.09 -8.81 -16.17
CA ASP A 334 0.92 -7.79 -15.57
C ASP A 334 0.19 -6.45 -15.52
N PHE A 335 0.75 -5.47 -14.80
CA PHE A 335 0.16 -4.15 -14.65
C PHE A 335 0.96 -3.12 -15.45
N LEU A 336 0.42 -2.68 -16.60
CA LEU A 336 0.96 -1.52 -17.30
C LEU A 336 0.47 -0.27 -16.59
N ALA A 337 1.37 0.46 -15.96
CA ALA A 337 1.05 1.69 -15.26
C ALA A 337 1.85 2.87 -15.80
N LYS A 338 1.33 4.07 -15.59
CA LYS A 338 2.05 5.30 -15.89
C LYS A 338 2.65 5.85 -14.60
N ASN A 339 3.98 5.95 -14.56
CA ASN A 339 4.70 6.60 -13.48
C ASN A 339 5.30 7.90 -14.02
N GLU A 340 4.77 9.04 -13.56
CA GLU A 340 5.05 10.36 -14.13
C GLU A 340 4.82 10.42 -15.66
N ASP A 341 5.90 10.43 -16.44
CA ASP A 341 5.91 10.46 -17.90
C ASP A 341 6.41 9.16 -18.55
N VAL A 342 6.73 8.14 -17.75
CA VAL A 342 7.22 6.85 -18.23
C VAL A 342 6.15 5.78 -18.04
N TYR A 343 5.90 5.01 -19.09
CA TYR A 343 5.11 3.80 -19.00
C TYR A 343 6.01 2.67 -18.49
N ARG A 344 5.57 2.01 -17.43
CA ARG A 344 6.28 0.87 -16.83
C ARG A 344 5.35 -0.31 -16.72
N LEU A 345 5.87 -1.48 -17.06
CA LEU A 345 5.20 -2.75 -16.86
C LEU A 345 5.71 -3.35 -15.55
N TYR A 346 4.79 -3.54 -14.62
CA TYR A 346 5.04 -4.21 -13.34
C TYR A 346 4.62 -5.66 -13.48
N GLU A 347 5.60 -6.54 -13.58
CA GLU A 347 5.42 -7.92 -13.98
C GLU A 347 5.23 -8.85 -12.78
N SER A 348 4.42 -9.90 -12.94
CA SER A 348 4.15 -10.93 -11.93
C SER A 348 5.35 -11.83 -11.63
N GLU A 349 6.38 -11.80 -12.49
CA GLU A 349 7.64 -12.52 -12.31
C GLU A 349 8.70 -11.66 -11.56
N ASN A 350 8.25 -10.74 -10.71
CA ASN A 350 9.08 -9.88 -9.88
C ASN A 350 10.08 -9.01 -10.68
N MET A 351 9.60 -8.40 -11.77
CA MET A 351 10.38 -7.50 -12.62
C MET A 351 9.60 -6.23 -12.96
N ASP A 352 10.34 -5.14 -13.13
CA ASP A 352 9.83 -3.86 -13.59
C ASP A 352 10.50 -3.50 -14.92
N THR A 353 9.73 -3.37 -15.98
CA THR A 353 10.24 -3.09 -17.33
C THR A 353 9.74 -1.75 -17.83
N ASP A 354 10.67 -0.85 -18.18
CA ASP A 354 10.32 0.39 -18.85
C ASP A 354 9.83 0.09 -20.28
N VAL A 355 8.68 0.64 -20.62
CA VAL A 355 8.07 0.45 -21.95
C VAL A 355 8.73 1.38 -22.95
N LEU A 356 9.15 0.80 -24.07
CA LEU A 356 9.77 1.54 -25.15
C LEU A 356 8.71 2.23 -26.02
N ASP A 357 8.75 3.56 -26.07
CA ASP A 357 7.89 4.33 -26.97
C ASP A 357 8.36 4.17 -28.42
N GLN A 358 7.53 3.52 -29.23
CA GLN A 358 7.74 3.35 -30.68
C GLN A 358 6.91 4.31 -31.53
N SER A 359 6.13 5.22 -30.92
CA SER A 359 5.17 6.07 -31.63
C SER A 359 5.81 6.92 -32.74
N ALA A 360 7.05 7.38 -32.55
CA ALA A 360 7.79 8.14 -33.57
C ALA A 360 8.27 7.29 -34.76
N SER A 361 8.44 5.99 -34.55
CA SER A 361 8.83 5.00 -35.56
C SER A 361 7.62 4.30 -36.18
N SER A 362 6.45 4.40 -35.56
CA SER A 362 5.23 3.77 -36.02
C SER A 362 4.48 4.63 -37.02
N SER A 363 3.98 4.02 -38.09
CA SER A 363 3.06 4.65 -39.03
C SER A 363 1.79 3.84 -39.16
N LEU A 364 0.65 4.52 -38.97
CA LEU A 364 -0.66 3.94 -39.23
C LEU A 364 -1.02 4.20 -40.69
N THR A 365 -1.07 3.15 -41.51
CA THR A 365 -1.43 3.25 -42.93
C THR A 365 -2.72 2.48 -43.19
N GLY A 366 -3.66 3.07 -43.92
CA GLY A 366 -4.96 2.45 -44.13
C GLY A 366 -5.95 3.33 -44.87
N SER A 367 -7.07 2.73 -45.27
CA SER A 367 -8.21 3.44 -45.86
C SER A 367 -9.50 2.69 -45.56
N GLY A 368 -10.59 3.42 -45.29
CA GLY A 368 -11.86 2.82 -44.89
C GLY A 368 -11.79 2.26 -43.47
N GLU A 369 -12.15 0.98 -43.30
CA GLU A 369 -12.16 0.28 -42.01
C GLU A 369 -10.90 -0.55 -41.73
N SER A 370 -9.90 -0.53 -42.64
CA SER A 370 -8.68 -1.31 -42.48
C SER A 370 -7.47 -0.39 -42.34
N TYR A 371 -6.79 -0.55 -41.21
CA TYR A 371 -5.54 0.13 -40.88
C TYR A 371 -4.49 -0.90 -40.48
N THR A 372 -3.25 -0.63 -40.82
CA THR A 372 -2.06 -1.39 -40.42
C THR A 372 -1.13 -0.44 -39.69
N LEU A 373 -0.77 -0.80 -38.46
CA LEU A 373 0.31 -0.16 -37.74
C LEU A 373 1.61 -0.84 -38.16
N SER A 374 2.54 -0.06 -38.70
CA SER A 374 3.86 -0.52 -39.16
C SER A 374 4.98 0.19 -38.44
#